data_AF-S3LCF4-F1
#
_entry.id   AF-S3LCF4-F1
#
_cell.length_a   1.000
_cell.length_b   1.000
_cell.length_c   1.000
_cell.angle_alpha   90.00
_cell.angle_beta   90.00
_cell.angle_gamma   90.00
#
_symmetry.space_group_name_H-M   'P 1'
#
loop_
_entity.id
_entity.type
_entity.pdbx_description
1 polymer ?
#
loop_
_entity_poly.entity_id
_entity_poly.type
_entity_poly.pdbx_seq_one_letter_code
_entity_poly.pdbx_strand_id
1 'polypeptide(L)' 'MKKMKRAVSFVLIVLAAITGFTCRPNIGLGGQIDIVPPEGEITYPDAGETPIRGSFVLKGTASDDDGIESITV' A
#
# COMPACT_ATOMS: atom_id res chain seq x y z
N MET A 1 -36.74 -25.73 31.66
CA MET A 1 -36.14 -26.01 30.32
C MET A 1 -36.28 -24.87 29.29
N LYS A 2 -37.46 -24.22 29.13
CA LYS A 2 -37.68 -23.15 28.13
C LYS A 2 -36.81 -21.89 28.32
N LYS A 3 -36.57 -21.48 29.56
CA LYS A 3 -35.68 -20.34 29.90
C LYS A 3 -34.21 -20.61 29.56
N MET A 4 -33.74 -21.84 29.83
CA MET A 4 -32.37 -22.26 29.55
C MET A 4 -32.08 -22.31 28.04
N LYS A 5 -33.03 -22.78 27.23
CA LYS A 5 -32.94 -22.75 25.76
C LYS A 5 -32.86 -21.32 25.20
N ARG A 6 -33.57 -20.37 25.81
CA ARG A 6 -33.51 -18.95 25.43
C ARG A 6 -32.16 -18.30 25.78
N ALA A 7 -31.61 -18.60 26.96
CA ALA A 7 -30.30 -18.11 27.37
C ALA A 7 -29.19 -18.65 26.45
N VAL A 8 -29.21 -19.96 26.14
CA VAL A 8 -28.25 -20.57 25.21
C VAL A 8 -28.36 -19.98 23.81
N SER A 9 -29.59 -19.76 23.31
CA SER A 9 -29.80 -19.11 22.01
C SER A 9 -29.25 -17.68 21.98
N PHE A 10 -29.40 -16.92 23.06
CA PHE A 10 -28.88 -15.56 23.14
C PHE A 10 -27.35 -15.53 23.15
N VAL A 11 -26.72 -16.43 23.92
CA VAL A 11 -25.26 -16.58 23.97
C VAL A 11 -24.70 -16.93 22.58
N LEU A 12 -25.35 -17.83 21.84
CA LEU A 12 -24.91 -18.20 20.49
C LEU A 12 -25.01 -17.03 19.49
N ILE A 13 -26.05 -16.20 19.59
CA ILE A 13 -26.22 -15.01 18.74
C ILE A 13 -25.12 -13.99 19.04
N VAL A 14 -24.83 -13.74 20.32
CA VAL A 14 -23.77 -12.82 20.74
C VAL A 14 -22.41 -13.33 20.26
N LEU A 15 -22.12 -14.63 20.39
CA LEU A 15 -20.87 -15.21 19.92
C LEU A 15 -20.72 -15.09 18.40
N ALA A 16 -21.77 -15.39 17.64
CA ALA A 16 -21.79 -15.27 16.19
C ALA A 16 -21.58 -13.81 15.73
N ALA A 17 -22.19 -12.84 16.42
CA ALA A 17 -22.00 -11.43 16.15
C ALA A 17 -20.53 -11.03 16.40
N ILE A 18 -19.94 -11.41 17.53
CA ILE A 18 -18.53 -11.12 17.82
C ILE A 18 -17.62 -11.70 16.73
N THR A 19 -17.79 -12.97 16.36
CA THR A 19 -16.97 -13.59 15.30
C THR A 19 -17.17 -12.94 13.92
N GLY A 20 -18.37 -12.43 13.63
CA GLY A 20 -18.67 -11.74 12.37
C GLY A 20 -18.08 -10.33 12.29
N PHE A 21 -17.92 -9.65 13.42
CA PHE A 21 -17.27 -8.33 13.48
C PHE A 21 -15.75 -8.40 13.64
N THR A 22 -15.21 -9.43 14.29
CA THR A 22 -13.76 -9.59 14.51
C THR A 22 -13.05 -10.22 13.32
N CYS A 23 -13.71 -11.08 12.54
CA CYS A 23 -13.15 -11.60 11.30
C CYS A 23 -13.35 -10.60 10.16
N ARG A 24 -12.54 -9.53 10.14
CA ARG A 24 -12.36 -8.80 8.88
C ARG A 24 -11.60 -9.73 7.92
N PRO A 25 -12.13 -10.07 6.73
CA PRO A 25 -11.50 -11.01 5.80
C PRO A 25 -10.17 -10.53 5.20
N ASN A 26 -9.61 -9.42 5.68
CA ASN A 26 -8.47 -8.71 5.11
C ASN A 26 -7.31 -8.61 6.11
N ILE A 27 -6.96 -9.69 6.80
CA ILE A 27 -5.69 -9.78 7.57
C ILE A 27 -4.56 -10.26 6.64
N GLY A 28 -4.56 -9.81 5.39
CA GLY A 28 -3.41 -9.92 4.52
C GLY A 28 -2.46 -8.79 4.89
N LEU A 29 -1.31 -9.12 5.48
CA LEU A 29 -0.23 -8.17 5.72
C LEU A 29 0.26 -7.51 4.42
N GLY A 30 -0.04 -8.10 3.26
CA GLY A 30 0.46 -7.63 1.96
C GLY A 30 -0.07 -6.28 1.48
N GLY A 31 -1.16 -5.74 2.03
CA GLY A 31 -1.63 -4.39 1.70
C GLY A 31 -1.08 -3.28 2.60
N GLN A 32 -0.37 -3.64 3.67
CA GLN A 32 0.22 -2.70 4.62
C GLN A 32 1.75 -2.67 4.52
N ILE A 33 2.34 -3.64 3.82
CA ILE A 33 3.77 -3.68 3.58
C ILE A 33 3.98 -3.05 2.21
N ASP A 34 4.64 -1.90 2.19
CA ASP A 34 5.17 -1.32 0.97
C ASP A 34 6.23 -2.26 0.40
N ILE A 35 6.00 -2.69 -0.84
CA ILE A 35 6.85 -3.62 -1.59
C ILE A 35 7.19 -3.08 -2.97
N VAL A 36 6.65 -1.92 -3.35
CA VAL A 36 6.84 -1.34 -4.67
C VAL A 36 8.01 -0.37 -4.54
N PRO A 37 9.16 -0.65 -5.17
CA PRO A 37 10.29 0.26 -5.08
C PRO A 37 10.02 1.55 -5.87
N PRO A 38 10.65 2.66 -5.50
CA PRO A 38 10.58 3.88 -6.29
C PRO A 38 11.20 3.67 -7.67
N GLU A 39 10.58 4.27 -8.67
CA GLU A 39 11.03 4.25 -10.06
C GLU A 39 11.46 5.65 -10.50
N GLY A 40 12.41 5.72 -11.45
CA GLY A 40 12.87 6.98 -12.01
C GLY A 40 13.44 6.82 -13.41
N GLU A 41 13.32 7.88 -14.19
CA GLU A 41 13.78 7.92 -15.58
C GLU A 41 14.40 9.28 -15.89
N ILE A 42 15.57 9.29 -16.53
CA ILE A 42 16.15 10.50 -17.11
C ILE A 42 15.63 10.65 -18.54
N THR A 43 14.93 11.74 -18.81
CA THR A 43 14.34 12.06 -20.13
C THR A 43 15.14 13.08 -20.90
N TYR A 44 16.09 13.76 -20.25
CA TYR A 44 17.03 14.66 -20.91
C TYR A 44 18.36 14.71 -20.14
N PRO A 45 19.51 14.66 -20.84
CA PRO A 45 19.63 14.62 -22.30
C PRO A 45 19.29 13.27 -22.90
N ASP A 46 18.80 13.31 -24.14
CA ASP A 46 18.57 12.10 -24.91
C ASP A 46 19.92 11.42 -25.20
N ALA A 47 19.97 10.08 -25.15
CA ALA A 47 21.22 9.33 -25.27
C ALA A 47 21.96 9.53 -26.62
N GLY A 48 21.29 10.15 -27.60
CA GLY A 48 21.82 10.46 -28.92
C GLY A 48 22.14 11.94 -29.17
N GLU A 49 21.92 12.85 -28.22
CA GLU A 49 22.29 14.26 -28.42
C GLU A 49 23.81 14.47 -28.43
N THR A 50 24.25 15.53 -29.13
CA THR A 50 25.66 15.94 -29.20
C THR A 50 26.29 16.13 -27.81
N PRO A 51 27.61 15.93 -27.65
CA PRO A 51 28.27 16.02 -26.34
C PRO A 51 27.97 17.35 -25.66
N ILE A 52 27.36 17.27 -24.47
CA ILE A 52 27.09 18.45 -23.66
C ILE A 52 28.41 19.05 -23.19
N ARG A 53 28.52 20.38 -23.28
CA ARG A 53 29.66 21.15 -22.78
C ARG A 53 29.17 22.22 -21.82
N GLY A 54 29.84 22.35 -20.68
CA GLY A 54 29.50 23.34 -19.65
C GLY A 54 28.31 22.91 -18.79
N SER A 55 27.56 23.89 -18.30
CA SER A 55 26.37 23.65 -17.47
C SER A 55 25.18 23.28 -18.34
N PHE A 56 24.41 22.29 -17.88
CA PHE A 56 23.21 21.82 -18.56
C PHE A 56 22.11 21.49 -17.55
N VAL A 57 20.90 21.33 -18.07
CA VAL A 57 19.74 20.92 -17.29
C VAL A 57 19.63 19.40 -17.38
N LEU A 58 19.43 18.72 -16.25
CA LEU A 58 18.99 17.33 -16.22
C LEU A 58 17.47 17.31 -16.03
N LYS A 59 16.76 16.50 -16.83
CA LYS A 59 15.31 16.30 -16.66
C LYS A 59 15.02 14.82 -16.52
N GLY A 60 14.02 14.53 -15.70
CA GLY A 60 13.58 13.18 -15.46
C GLY A 60 12.27 13.15 -14.68
N THR A 61 11.80 11.94 -14.44
CA THR A 61 10.65 11.64 -13.60
C THR A 61 11.10 10.76 -12.45
N ALA A 62 10.40 10.87 -11.32
CA ALA A 62 10.49 9.96 -10.19
C ALA A 62 9.06 9.67 -9.73
N SER A 63 8.76 8.40 -9.44
CA SER A 63 7.42 7.96 -9.05
C SER A 63 7.53 6.85 -8.02
N ASP A 64 6.64 6.90 -7.03
CA ASP A 64 6.49 5.92 -5.96
C ASP A 64 5.05 6.00 -5.45
N ASP A 65 4.49 4.91 -4.94
CA ASP A 65 3.12 4.84 -4.46
C ASP A 65 2.94 5.32 -3.00
N ASP A 66 4.01 5.32 -2.20
CA ASP A 66 4.04 5.94 -0.86
C ASP A 66 4.74 7.31 -0.85
N GLY A 67 5.38 7.67 -1.96
CA GLY A 67 5.89 9.01 -2.25
C GLY A 67 7.41 9.10 -2.28
N ILE A 68 7.92 10.25 -2.70
CA ILE A 68 9.36 10.44 -2.90
C ILE A 68 9.96 11.21 -1.72
N GLU A 69 10.87 10.57 -0.99
CA GLU A 69 11.63 11.20 0.10
C GLU A 69 12.75 12.10 -0.45
N SER A 70 13.51 11.64 -1.45
CA SER A 70 14.63 12.40 -1.98
C SER A 70 14.95 12.04 -3.44
N ILE A 71 15.59 12.99 -4.13
CA ILE A 71 16.16 12.82 -5.46
C ILE A 71 17.59 13.35 -5.40
N THR A 72 18.56 12.58 -5.87
CA THR A 72 19.98 12.95 -5.92
C THR A 72 20.51 12.82 -7.34
N VAL A 73 21.30 13.81 -7.78
CA VAL A 73 21.87 13.93 -9.13
C VAL A 73 23.35 14.25 -9.04
#